data_AF-A0A496Z103-F1
#
_entry.id   AF-A0A496Z103-F1
#
_cell.length_a   1.000
_cell.length_b   1.000
_cell.length_c   1.000
_cell.angle_alpha   90.00
_cell.angle_beta   90.00
_cell.angle_gamma   90.00
#
_symmetry.space_group_name_H-M   'P 1'
#
loop_
_entity.id
_entity.type
_entity.pdbx_description
1 polymer ?
#
loop_
_entity_poly.entity_id
_entity_poly.type
_entity_poly.pdbx_seq_one_letter_code
_entity_poly.pdbx_strand_id
1 'polypeptide(L)'
;MHPEPHITLKTHLLKVARKIDHLLSEVIFLQRDSVVRICSACEAPCCKRVQYLFDEKDLIFAKVLRRNGVPRRKHKGRGCPFLSPTGCILTPKARPFVCHRYLCSNLKEEMARQDPELPEMMSEKIRMLEDLRGRLWQEYLQV
;
A
#
# COMPACT_ATOMS: atom_id res chain seq x y z
N MET A 1 -38.21 -6.36 -8.32
CA MET A 1 -37.57 -5.87 -7.08
C MET A 1 -36.26 -5.22 -7.45
N HIS A 2 -36.20 -3.89 -7.48
CA HIS A 2 -34.94 -3.16 -7.64
C HIS A 2 -34.27 -3.06 -6.27
N PRO A 3 -32.97 -3.36 -6.14
CA PRO A 3 -32.28 -3.20 -4.86
C PRO A 3 -32.24 -1.71 -4.47
N GLU A 4 -32.52 -1.45 -3.20
CA GLU A 4 -32.38 -0.14 -2.56
C GLU A 4 -31.00 0.49 -2.89
N PRO A 5 -30.93 1.79 -3.23
CA PRO A 5 -29.71 2.45 -3.69
C PRO A 5 -28.53 2.31 -2.71
N HIS A 6 -28.79 2.24 -1.41
CA HIS A 6 -27.79 2.03 -0.36
C HIS A 6 -27.14 0.64 -0.38
N ILE A 7 -27.84 -0.40 -0.83
CA ILE A 7 -27.30 -1.77 -0.94
C ILE A 7 -26.36 -1.89 -2.14
N THR A 8 -26.71 -1.23 -3.23
CA THR A 8 -25.93 -1.21 -4.47
C THR A 8 -24.59 -0.49 -4.23
N LEU A 9 -24.61 0.72 -3.66
CA LEU A 9 -23.39 1.51 -3.40
C LEU A 9 -22.38 0.77 -2.51
N LYS A 10 -22.85 0.13 -1.44
CA LYS A 10 -22.02 -0.70 -0.55
C LYS A 10 -21.37 -1.89 -1.27
N THR A 11 -22.07 -2.46 -2.25
CA THR A 11 -21.57 -3.57 -3.09
C THR A 11 -20.48 -3.08 -4.06
N HIS A 12 -20.64 -1.89 -4.63
CA HIS A 12 -19.64 -1.27 -5.51
C HIS A 12 -18.32 -0.96 -4.78
N LEU A 13 -18.39 -0.35 -3.59
CA LEU A 13 -17.22 -0.09 -2.75
C LEU A 13 -16.43 -1.36 -2.45
N LEU A 14 -17.14 -2.43 -2.06
CA LEU A 14 -16.51 -3.70 -1.75
C LEU A 14 -15.83 -4.32 -2.98
N LYS A 15 -16.42 -4.16 -4.17
CA LYS A 15 -15.84 -4.63 -5.43
C LYS A 15 -14.55 -3.87 -5.76
N VAL A 16 -14.53 -2.55 -5.63
CA VAL A 16 -13.32 -1.73 -5.86
C VAL A 16 -12.24 -2.09 -4.83
N ALA A 17 -12.60 -2.19 -3.55
CA ALA A 17 -11.65 -2.54 -2.50
C ALA A 17 -11.05 -3.95 -2.69
N ARG A 18 -11.82 -4.94 -3.15
CA ARG A 18 -11.27 -6.27 -3.46
C ARG A 18 -10.28 -6.24 -4.63
N LYS A 19 -10.53 -5.41 -5.66
CA LYS A 19 -9.56 -5.21 -6.74
C LYS A 19 -8.25 -4.60 -6.24
N ILE A 20 -8.34 -3.60 -5.35
CA ILE A 20 -7.16 -3.01 -4.70
C ILE A 20 -6.40 -4.09 -3.93
N ASP A 21 -7.06 -4.92 -3.12
CA ASP A 21 -6.38 -5.96 -2.34
C ASP A 21 -5.68 -7.01 -3.21
N HIS A 22 -6.31 -7.41 -4.31
CA HIS A 22 -5.72 -8.34 -5.27
C HIS A 22 -4.45 -7.74 -5.89
N LEU A 23 -4.55 -6.55 -6.49
CA LEU A 23 -3.43 -5.88 -7.14
C LEU A 23 -2.32 -5.52 -6.14
N LEU A 24 -2.67 -5.15 -4.91
CA LEU A 24 -1.71 -4.93 -3.82
C LEU A 24 -0.94 -6.23 -3.49
N SER A 25 -1.61 -7.38 -3.55
CA SER A 25 -0.95 -8.68 -3.31
C SER A 25 0.07 -8.99 -4.42
N GLU A 26 -0.22 -8.66 -5.67
CA GLU A 26 0.73 -8.78 -6.79
C GLU A 26 1.93 -7.86 -6.61
N VAL A 27 1.69 -6.59 -6.28
CA VAL A 27 2.74 -5.59 -5.98
C VAL A 27 3.64 -6.06 -4.84
N ILE A 28 3.05 -6.56 -3.74
CA ILE A 28 3.80 -7.13 -2.62
C ILE A 28 4.67 -8.30 -3.09
N PHE A 29 4.12 -9.19 -3.91
CA PHE A 29 4.83 -10.35 -4.43
C PHE A 29 6.05 -9.93 -5.27
N LEU A 30 5.86 -9.00 -6.21
CA LEU A 30 6.91 -8.50 -7.08
C LEU A 30 8.01 -7.74 -6.32
N GLN A 31 7.67 -7.06 -5.22
CA GLN A 31 8.63 -6.31 -4.41
C GLN A 31 9.43 -7.16 -3.42
N ARG A 32 8.92 -8.33 -3.04
CA ARG A 32 9.32 -9.03 -1.81
C ARG A 32 10.83 -9.25 -1.74
N ASP A 33 11.43 -9.73 -2.83
CA ASP A 33 12.81 -10.20 -2.83
C ASP A 33 13.78 -9.01 -2.87
N SER A 34 13.46 -7.98 -3.67
CA SER A 34 14.19 -6.71 -3.69
C SER A 34 14.15 -5.99 -2.35
N VAL A 35 12.98 -5.95 -1.69
CA VAL A 35 12.82 -5.30 -0.37
C VAL A 35 13.62 -6.05 0.69
N VAL A 36 13.59 -7.38 0.71
CA VAL A 36 14.37 -8.17 1.67
C VAL A 36 15.87 -7.91 1.48
N ARG A 37 16.37 -7.89 0.25
CA ARG A 37 17.80 -7.66 -0.01
C ARG A 37 18.25 -6.23 0.26
N ILE A 38 17.47 -5.24 -0.16
CA ILE A 38 17.89 -3.84 -0.10
C ILE A 38 17.55 -3.20 1.23
N CYS A 39 16.33 -3.36 1.73
CA CYS A 39 15.89 -2.60 2.91
C CYS A 39 16.48 -3.13 4.22
N SER A 40 16.83 -4.42 4.31
CA SER A 40 17.41 -5.02 5.53
C SER A 40 18.85 -4.58 5.77
N ALA A 41 19.62 -4.35 4.70
CA ALA A 41 21.02 -3.92 4.74
C ALA A 41 21.19 -2.40 4.54
N CYS A 42 20.11 -1.65 4.36
CA CYS A 42 20.19 -0.22 4.09
C CYS A 42 20.58 0.56 5.36
N GLU A 43 21.71 1.29 5.32
CA GLU A 43 22.17 2.13 6.43
C GLU A 43 21.24 3.34 6.68
N ALA A 44 20.67 3.87 5.60
CA ALA A 44 19.81 5.06 5.58
C ALA A 44 18.41 4.76 4.99
N PRO A 45 17.62 3.85 5.60
CA PRO A 45 16.34 3.43 5.03
C PRO A 45 15.35 4.60 5.01
N CYS A 46 14.50 4.63 3.98
CA CYS A 46 13.44 5.65 3.85
C CYS A 46 12.54 5.73 5.10
N CYS A 47 12.36 4.60 5.80
CA CYS A 47 11.66 4.52 7.07
C CYS A 47 12.24 5.41 8.18
N LYS A 48 13.52 5.78 8.18
CA LYS A 48 14.06 6.73 9.19
C LYS A 48 13.64 8.19 8.95
N ARG A 49 13.17 8.51 7.74
CA ARG A 49 12.88 9.89 7.30
C ARG A 49 11.39 10.19 7.14
N VAL A 50 10.57 9.15 6.95
CA VAL A 50 9.12 9.32 6.71
C VAL A 50 8.41 9.90 7.95
N GLN A 51 7.42 10.76 7.72
CA GLN A 51 6.60 11.39 8.77
C GLN A 51 5.10 11.11 8.59
N TYR A 52 4.62 11.01 7.35
CA TYR A 52 3.25 10.66 7.02
C TYR A 52 3.20 9.27 6.40
N LEU A 53 2.42 8.39 6.99
CA LEU A 53 2.39 6.97 6.62
C LEU A 53 1.05 6.59 6.02
N PHE A 54 -0.02 6.71 6.79
CA PHE A 54 -1.37 6.38 6.33
C PHE A 54 -2.06 7.65 5.86
N ASP A 55 -2.52 7.64 4.62
CA ASP A 55 -3.43 8.69 4.09
C ASP A 55 -4.89 8.31 4.35
N GLU A 56 -5.82 9.20 4.01
CA GLU A 56 -7.25 8.97 4.21
C GLU A 56 -7.78 7.83 3.31
N LYS A 57 -7.16 7.61 2.15
CA LYS A 57 -7.51 6.51 1.23
C LYS A 57 -7.16 5.15 1.84
N ASP A 58 -6.05 5.03 2.57
CA ASP A 58 -5.68 3.83 3.33
C ASP A 58 -6.71 3.52 4.41
N LEU A 59 -7.19 4.55 5.11
CA LEU A 59 -8.19 4.41 6.17
C LEU A 59 -9.54 3.95 5.61
N ILE A 60 -9.99 4.53 4.50
CA ILE A 60 -11.22 4.09 3.81
C ILE A 60 -11.09 2.65 3.33
N PHE A 61 -9.98 2.32 2.66
CA PHE A 61 -9.73 0.97 2.16
C PHE A 61 -9.81 -0.08 3.27
N ALA A 62 -9.14 0.18 4.40
CA ALA A 62 -9.20 -0.70 5.54
C ALA A 62 -10.60 -0.80 6.16
N LYS A 63 -11.33 0.33 6.24
CA LYS A 63 -12.72 0.37 6.75
C LYS A 63 -13.67 -0.46 5.87
N VAL A 64 -13.61 -0.29 4.55
CA VAL A 64 -14.47 -0.99 3.60
C VAL A 64 -14.25 -2.51 3.66
N LEU A 65 -13.00 -2.95 3.76
CA LEU A 65 -12.66 -4.36 3.90
C LEU A 65 -12.79 -4.90 5.33
N ARG A 66 -13.20 -4.07 6.30
CA ARG A 66 -13.25 -4.42 7.73
C ARG A 66 -11.94 -5.02 8.24
N ARG A 67 -10.81 -4.46 7.80
CA ARG A 67 -9.49 -4.89 8.26
C ARG A 67 -9.32 -4.48 9.71
N ASN A 68 -9.22 -5.47 10.58
CA ASN A 68 -8.81 -5.25 11.96
C ASN A 68 -7.33 -4.83 11.98
N GLY A 69 -6.98 -3.88 12.84
CA GLY A 69 -5.58 -3.55 13.10
C GLY A 69 -4.92 -2.58 12.13
N VAL A 70 -5.65 -1.60 11.55
CA VAL A 70 -4.98 -0.40 11.01
C VAL A 70 -4.14 0.20 12.13
N PRO A 71 -2.81 0.17 12.03
CA PRO A 71 -1.96 0.51 13.15
C PRO A 71 -2.09 2.01 13.47
N ARG A 72 -2.83 2.35 14.53
CA ARG A 72 -2.94 3.73 15.02
C ARG A 72 -1.83 3.97 16.04
N ARG A 73 -0.64 4.32 15.58
CA ARG A 73 0.40 4.85 16.48
C ARG A 73 0.44 6.37 16.33
N LYS A 74 0.03 7.08 17.39
CA LYS A 74 0.31 8.53 17.49
C LYS A 74 1.83 8.67 17.54
N HIS A 75 2.44 9.21 16.47
CA HIS A 75 3.87 9.42 16.40
C HIS A 75 4.15 10.91 16.30
N LYS A 76 4.89 11.45 17.28
CA LYS A 76 5.35 12.83 17.29
C LYS A 76 6.85 12.95 16.97
N GLY A 77 7.51 11.82 16.69
CA GLY A 77 8.95 11.77 16.37
C GLY A 77 9.25 11.80 14.88
N ARG A 78 10.54 11.82 14.54
CA ARG A 78 11.02 11.59 13.17
C ARG A 78 11.02 10.09 12.85
N GLY A 79 10.75 9.73 11.59
CA GLY A 79 10.80 8.35 11.11
C GLY A 79 9.53 7.54 11.36
N CYS A 80 9.51 6.32 10.82
CA CYS A 80 8.39 5.39 10.87
C CYS A 80 8.28 4.77 12.27
N PRO A 81 7.14 4.92 12.97
CA PRO A 81 6.91 4.29 14.26
C PRO A 81 6.81 2.76 14.20
N PHE A 82 6.84 2.16 13.00
CA PHE A 82 6.79 0.71 12.81
C PHE A 82 8.15 0.12 12.39
N LEU A 83 9.21 0.92 12.36
CA LEU A 83 10.56 0.42 12.15
C LEU A 83 11.13 -0.07 13.48
N SER A 84 11.48 -1.36 13.56
CA SER A 84 12.26 -1.95 14.64
C SER A 84 13.71 -2.20 14.18
N PRO A 85 14.62 -2.59 15.09
CA PRO A 85 15.99 -2.98 14.70
C PRO A 85 16.05 -4.13 13.69
N THR A 86 15.03 -4.99 13.65
CA THR A 86 14.94 -6.15 12.75
C THR A 86 14.11 -5.87 11.48
N GLY A 87 13.68 -4.62 11.28
CA GLY A 87 12.90 -4.21 10.10
C GLY A 87 11.49 -3.73 10.44
N CYS A 88 10.58 -3.77 9.47
CA CYS A 88 9.22 -3.30 9.69
C CYS A 88 8.40 -4.34 10.47
N ILE A 89 7.77 -3.93 11.59
CA ILE A 89 6.90 -4.82 12.39
C ILE A 89 5.54 -5.08 11.73
N LEU A 90 5.20 -4.35 10.65
CA LEU A 90 3.96 -4.58 9.91
C LEU A 90 4.15 -5.66 8.85
N THR A 91 3.17 -6.56 8.78
CA THR A 91 3.02 -7.45 7.63
C THR A 91 2.85 -6.63 6.35
N PRO A 92 3.27 -7.13 5.18
CA PRO A 92 3.19 -6.37 3.93
C PRO A 92 1.80 -5.79 3.63
N LYS A 93 0.72 -6.55 3.89
CA LYS A 93 -0.67 -6.08 3.70
C LYS A 93 -1.15 -5.03 4.71
N ALA A 94 -0.48 -4.90 5.86
CA ALA A 94 -0.79 -3.90 6.87
C ALA A 94 -0.02 -2.59 6.68
N ARG A 95 1.00 -2.57 5.80
CA ARG A 95 1.77 -1.36 5.48
C ARG A 95 0.91 -0.37 4.68
N PRO A 96 1.09 0.93 4.90
CA PRO A 96 0.40 1.95 4.11
C PRO A 96 0.83 1.91 2.65
N PHE A 97 0.03 2.49 1.77
CA PHE A 97 0.30 2.46 0.33
C PHE A 97 1.62 3.12 -0.06
N VAL A 98 2.06 4.16 0.66
CA VAL A 98 3.37 4.80 0.42
C VAL A 98 4.53 3.81 0.49
N CYS A 99 4.45 2.79 1.35
CA CYS A 99 5.50 1.75 1.46
C CYS A 99 5.60 0.87 0.22
N HIS A 100 4.53 0.79 -0.58
CA HIS A 100 4.48 -0.01 -1.80
C HIS A 100 4.70 0.86 -3.05
N ARG A 101 4.23 2.11 -3.03
CA ARG A 101 4.41 3.08 -4.12
C ARG A 101 5.83 3.62 -4.22
N TYR A 102 6.51 3.85 -3.09
CA TYR A 102 7.84 4.45 -3.10
C TYR A 102 8.92 3.41 -3.40
N LEU A 103 9.53 3.50 -4.58
CA LEU A 103 10.69 2.71 -5.00
C LEU A 103 11.91 3.63 -5.06
N CYS A 104 12.86 3.49 -4.13
CA CYS A 104 14.14 4.20 -4.22
C CYS A 104 15.00 3.66 -5.38
N SER A 105 16.05 4.39 -5.77
CA SER A 105 16.99 3.99 -6.83
C SER A 105 17.51 2.56 -6.62
N ASN A 106 17.98 2.25 -5.42
CA ASN A 106 18.54 0.93 -5.11
C ASN A 106 17.51 -0.20 -5.26
N LEU A 107 16.23 0.05 -4.93
CA LEU A 107 15.16 -0.94 -5.15
C LEU A 107 14.88 -1.12 -6.65
N LYS A 108 14.86 -0.03 -7.42
CA LYS A 108 14.64 -0.08 -8.87
C LYS A 108 15.78 -0.81 -9.59
N GLU A 109 17.02 -0.54 -9.21
CA GLU A 109 18.21 -1.21 -9.73
C GLU A 109 18.19 -2.71 -9.41
N GLU A 110 17.87 -3.08 -8.16
CA GLU A 110 17.77 -4.49 -7.76
C GLU A 110 16.60 -5.22 -8.44
N MET A 111 15.50 -4.52 -8.71
CA MET A 111 14.40 -5.07 -9.53
C MET A 111 14.86 -5.30 -10.96
N ALA A 112 15.48 -4.30 -11.60
CA ALA A 112 15.98 -4.40 -12.97
C ALA A 112 17.02 -5.51 -13.14
N ARG A 113 17.84 -5.76 -12.10
CA ARG A 113 18.82 -6.86 -12.06
C ARG A 113 18.17 -8.23 -12.04
N GLN A 114 17.00 -8.37 -11.42
CA GLN A 114 16.24 -9.62 -11.41
C GLN A 114 15.51 -9.84 -12.73
N ASP A 115 14.90 -8.79 -13.24
CA ASP A 115 14.18 -8.77 -14.51
C ASP A 115 14.12 -7.31 -15.02
N PRO A 116 14.69 -7.02 -16.21
CA PRO A 116 14.67 -5.67 -16.79
C PRO A 116 13.29 -5.05 -16.96
N GLU A 117 12.23 -5.86 -17.10
CA GLU A 117 10.85 -5.38 -17.27
C GLU A 117 10.15 -5.09 -15.93
N LEU A 118 10.67 -5.64 -14.83
CA LEU A 118 10.05 -5.57 -13.51
C LEU A 118 9.81 -4.13 -13.01
N PRO A 119 10.73 -3.16 -13.16
CA PRO A 119 10.47 -1.77 -12.77
C PRO A 119 9.29 -1.13 -13.51
N GLU A 120 9.12 -1.43 -14.80
CA GLU A 120 8.01 -0.89 -15.60
C GLU A 120 6.69 -1.57 -15.21
N MET A 121 6.67 -2.90 -15.14
CA MET A 121 5.52 -3.66 -14.64
C MET A 121 5.07 -3.17 -13.26
N MET A 122 6.03 -2.89 -12.38
CA MET A 122 5.76 -2.37 -11.05
C MET A 122 5.16 -0.96 -11.10
N SER A 123 5.68 -0.10 -11.97
CA SER A 123 5.19 1.26 -12.17
C SER A 123 3.75 1.28 -12.71
N GLU A 124 3.43 0.38 -13.65
CA GLU A 124 2.07 0.19 -14.16
C GLU A 124 1.10 -0.25 -13.05
N LYS A 125 1.45 -1.27 -12.27
CA LYS A 125 0.60 -1.75 -11.17
C LYS A 125 0.40 -0.70 -10.08
N ILE A 126 1.44 0.09 -9.75
CA ILE A 126 1.32 1.21 -8.81
C ILE A 126 0.35 2.27 -9.34
N ARG A 127 0.40 2.59 -10.65
CA ARG A 127 -0.52 3.52 -11.30
C ARG A 127 -1.97 3.03 -11.19
N MET A 128 -2.21 1.78 -11.55
CA MET A 128 -3.53 1.14 -11.42
C MET A 128 -4.03 1.13 -9.97
N LEU A 129 -3.16 0.90 -8.98
CA LEU A 129 -3.52 1.00 -7.56
C LEU A 129 -3.92 2.42 -7.18
N GLU A 130 -3.18 3.44 -7.60
CA GLU A 130 -3.52 4.84 -7.33
C GLU A 130 -4.90 5.20 -7.90
N ASP A 131 -5.18 4.79 -9.14
CA ASP A 131 -6.46 5.04 -9.80
C ASP A 131 -7.62 4.36 -9.05
N LEU A 132 -7.45 3.08 -8.67
CA LEU A 132 -8.46 2.36 -7.91
C LEU A 132 -8.68 2.96 -6.51
N ARG A 133 -7.61 3.41 -5.84
CA ARG A 133 -7.71 4.10 -4.54
C ARG A 133 -8.43 5.43 -4.68
N GLY A 134 -8.16 6.18 -5.75
CA GLY A 134 -8.89 7.42 -6.08
C GLY A 134 -10.36 7.15 -6.35
N ARG A 135 -10.68 6.10 -7.11
CA ARG A 135 -12.06 5.67 -7.35
C ARG A 135 -12.77 5.27 -6.05
N LEU A 136 -12.14 4.48 -5.20
CA LEU A 136 -12.72 4.08 -3.91
C LEU A 136 -13.02 5.29 -3.03
N TRP A 137 -12.11 6.28 -3.01
CA TRP A 137 -12.30 7.54 -2.31
C TRP A 137 -13.53 8.29 -2.82
N GLN A 138 -13.64 8.49 -4.13
CA GLN A 138 -14.78 9.20 -4.73
C GLN A 138 -16.10 8.50 -4.48
N GLU A 139 -16.16 7.17 -4.68
CA GLU A 139 -17.38 6.39 -4.41
C GLU A 139 -17.76 6.41 -2.92
N TYR A 140 -16.78 6.43 -2.01
CA TYR A 140 -17.05 6.45 -0.57
C TYR A 140 -17.61 7.79 -0.09
N LEU A 141 -17.20 8.91 -0.69
CA LEU A 141 -17.72 10.24 -0.34
C LEU A 141 -19.17 10.48 -0.79
N GLN A 142 -19.71 9.62 -1.65
CA GLN A 142 -21.09 9.68 -2.11
C GLN A 142 -22.07 8.88 -1.21
N VAL A 143 -21.58 8.28 -0.12
CA VAL A 143 -22.33 7.41 0.80
C VAL A 143 -22.80 8.18 2.03
#